data_AF-X0ZMI1-F1
#
_entry.id   AF-X0ZMI1-F1
#
_cell.length_a   1.000
_cell.length_b   1.000
_cell.length_c   1.000
_cell.angle_alpha   90.00
_cell.angle_beta   90.00
_cell.angle_gamma   90.00
#
_symmetry.space_group_name_H-M   'P 1'
#
loop_
_entity.id
_entity.type
_entity.pdbx_description
1 polymer ?
#
loop_
_entity_poly.entity_id
_entity_poly.type
_entity_poly.pdbx_seq_one_letter_code
_entity_poly.pdbx_strand_id
1 'polypeptide(L)'
;MTQIEYLKDKIDFAEIKIDLERVFSNKEENLNEYILKGVTAAKNNQHLLIYTDAVRNLKEKINKKLMLEYSLGFRELEINIKKIFGEMVLKILQNSHLRNLILTGGDVALGVCKALDISNLTILDELLPGIPLSITRYKSDPLNIMTKAGGFGQADTLYKLMAKFKNYEE
;
A
#
# COMPACT_ATOMS: atom_id res chain seq x y z
N MET A 1 12.48 -1.71 6.70
CA MET A 1 11.80 -1.52 8.00
C MET A 1 12.10 -0.14 8.56
N THR A 2 13.35 0.32 8.49
CA THR A 2 13.78 1.67 8.92
C THR A 2 12.88 2.84 8.53
N GLN A 3 12.38 2.91 7.29
CA GLN A 3 11.50 4.02 6.86
C GLN A 3 10.12 4.01 7.52
N ILE A 4 9.53 2.82 7.74
CA ILE A 4 8.24 2.67 8.42
C ILE A 4 8.40 2.98 9.90
N GLU A 5 9.45 2.48 10.52
CA GLU A 5 9.77 2.73 11.94
C GLU A 5 9.95 4.24 12.18
N TYR A 6 10.79 4.90 11.37
CA TYR A 6 10.98 6.35 11.45
C TYR A 6 9.66 7.12 11.30
N LEU A 7 8.83 6.72 10.34
CA LEU A 7 7.55 7.39 10.08
C LEU A 7 6.59 7.27 11.27
N LYS A 8 6.52 6.08 11.88
CA LYS A 8 5.66 5.80 13.05
C LYS A 8 6.07 6.55 14.31
N ASP A 9 7.37 6.82 14.48
CA ASP A 9 7.86 7.62 15.61
C ASP A 9 7.46 9.10 15.51
N LYS A 10 6.95 9.56 14.35
CA LYS A 10 6.61 10.96 14.08
C LYS A 10 5.13 11.21 13.87
N ILE A 11 4.39 10.23 13.37
CA ILE A 11 2.98 10.37 12.99
C ILE A 11 2.24 9.12 13.46
N ASP A 12 1.03 9.30 14.01
CA ASP A 12 0.16 8.20 14.40
C ASP A 12 -0.51 7.56 13.18
N PHE A 13 -0.50 6.24 13.12
CA PHE A 13 -1.12 5.46 12.06
C PHE A 13 -1.95 4.32 12.64
N ALA A 14 -3.12 4.11 12.05
CA ALA A 14 -3.77 2.82 12.14
C ALA A 14 -3.02 1.81 11.25
N GLU A 15 -2.34 0.88 11.90
CA GLU A 15 -1.51 -0.13 11.22
C GLU A 15 -2.32 -1.34 10.77
N ILE A 16 -2.11 -1.75 9.52
CA ILE A 16 -2.62 -3.01 8.96
C ILE A 16 -1.42 -3.87 8.55
N LYS A 17 -1.04 -4.79 9.45
CA LYS A 17 0.07 -5.73 9.27
C LYS A 17 -0.48 -7.03 8.69
N ILE A 18 -0.26 -7.24 7.40
CA ILE A 18 -0.82 -8.39 6.67
C ILE A 18 0.03 -9.63 6.96
N ASP A 19 -0.57 -10.60 7.63
CA ASP A 19 -0.05 -11.96 7.73
C ASP A 19 -0.41 -12.74 6.45
N LEU A 20 0.59 -13.04 5.62
CA LEU A 20 0.34 -13.68 4.33
C LEU A 20 -0.13 -15.13 4.50
N GLU A 21 0.37 -15.85 5.50
CA GLU A 21 -0.06 -17.23 5.75
C GLU A 21 -1.56 -17.29 6.03
N ARG A 22 -2.02 -16.39 6.90
CA ARG A 22 -3.43 -16.27 7.24
C ARG A 22 -4.28 -15.90 6.02
N VAL A 23 -3.82 -14.96 5.18
CA VAL A 23 -4.58 -14.58 3.97
C VAL A 23 -4.61 -15.71 2.95
N PHE A 24 -3.57 -16.53 2.83
CA PHE A 24 -3.57 -17.65 1.88
C PHE A 24 -4.44 -18.82 2.36
N SER A 25 -4.52 -19.06 3.67
CA SER A 25 -5.29 -20.17 4.24
C SER A 25 -6.81 -20.00 4.13
N ASN A 26 -7.32 -18.78 4.27
CA ASN A 26 -8.72 -18.44 4.05
C ASN A 26 -8.81 -16.98 3.60
N LYS A 27 -8.69 -16.78 2.29
CA LYS A 27 -8.55 -15.45 1.69
C LYS A 27 -9.72 -14.54 2.00
N GLU A 28 -10.94 -15.00 1.77
CA GLU A 28 -12.11 -14.14 1.83
C GLU A 28 -12.34 -13.60 3.25
N GLU A 29 -12.37 -14.48 4.24
CA GLU A 29 -12.60 -14.09 5.64
C GLU A 29 -11.45 -13.24 6.18
N ASN A 30 -10.21 -13.71 6.05
CA ASN A 30 -9.06 -13.07 6.68
C ASN A 30 -8.70 -11.73 6.01
N LEU A 31 -8.91 -11.60 4.70
CA LEU A 31 -8.72 -10.33 4.01
C LEU A 31 -9.78 -9.30 4.41
N ASN A 32 -11.03 -9.74 4.55
CA ASN A 32 -12.14 -8.87 4.98
C ASN A 32 -11.88 -8.26 6.36
N GLU A 33 -11.27 -8.98 7.29
CA GLU A 33 -10.88 -8.41 8.58
C GLU A 33 -9.91 -7.22 8.45
N TYR A 34 -8.88 -7.35 7.60
CA TYR A 34 -7.94 -6.27 7.35
C TYR A 34 -8.61 -5.08 6.65
N ILE A 35 -9.51 -5.36 5.69
CA ILE A 35 -10.30 -4.33 5.00
C ILE A 35 -11.17 -3.55 5.99
N LEU A 36 -11.91 -4.24 6.87
CA LEU A 36 -12.79 -3.60 7.85
C LEU A 36 -12.02 -2.69 8.81
N LYS A 37 -10.83 -3.13 9.26
CA LYS A 37 -9.92 -2.29 10.06
C LYS A 37 -9.52 -1.02 9.30
N GLY A 38 -9.14 -1.16 8.02
CA GLY A 38 -8.76 -0.02 7.18
C GLY A 38 -9.92 0.95 6.93
N VAL A 39 -11.11 0.44 6.64
CA VAL A 39 -12.32 1.27 6.46
C VAL A 39 -12.66 2.02 7.75
N THR A 40 -12.59 1.36 8.90
CA THR A 40 -12.88 1.98 10.20
C THR A 40 -11.93 3.13 10.50
N ALA A 41 -10.63 2.90 10.37
CA ALA A 41 -9.63 3.94 10.61
C ALA A 41 -9.73 5.09 9.59
N ALA A 42 -10.01 4.80 8.32
CA ALA A 42 -10.24 5.82 7.30
C ALA A 42 -11.46 6.71 7.63
N LYS A 43 -12.56 6.12 8.11
CA LYS A 43 -13.77 6.87 8.55
C LYS A 43 -13.50 7.74 9.78
N ASN A 44 -12.54 7.35 10.62
CA ASN A 44 -12.10 8.13 11.78
C ASN A 44 -11.02 9.18 11.43
N ASN A 45 -10.80 9.46 10.14
CA ASN A 45 -9.77 10.40 9.65
C ASN A 45 -8.34 10.07 10.09
N GLN A 46 -8.04 8.79 10.36
CA GLN A 46 -6.69 8.35 10.72
C GLN A 46 -5.87 8.03 9.46
N HIS A 47 -4.57 8.31 9.52
CA HIS A 47 -3.65 7.83 8.50
C HIS A 47 -3.53 6.30 8.57
N LEU A 48 -3.55 5.65 7.41
CA LEU A 48 -3.41 4.20 7.29
C LEU A 48 -2.01 3.83 6.85
N LEU A 49 -1.44 2.80 7.49
CA LEU A 49 -0.21 2.17 7.04
C LEU A 49 -0.45 0.68 6.80
N ILE A 50 -0.40 0.27 5.54
CA ILE A 50 -0.66 -1.11 5.10
C ILE A 50 0.63 -1.74 4.60
N TYR A 51 1.04 -2.84 5.20
CA TYR A 51 2.27 -3.55 4.82
C TYR A 51 2.22 -5.02 5.26
N THR A 52 3.03 -5.86 4.64
CA THR A 52 3.19 -7.26 5.08
C THR A 52 3.95 -7.32 6.40
N ASP A 53 3.45 -8.08 7.37
CA ASP A 53 4.10 -8.27 8.67
C ASP A 53 5.52 -8.83 8.50
N ALA A 54 6.56 -8.03 8.76
CA ALA A 54 7.93 -8.45 8.50
C ALA A 54 8.47 -9.52 9.46
N VAL A 55 7.85 -9.69 10.63
CA VAL A 55 8.24 -10.68 11.64
C VAL A 55 7.65 -12.04 11.27
N ARG A 56 6.34 -12.07 10.96
CA ARG A 56 5.67 -13.31 10.50
C ARG A 56 6.08 -13.69 9.08
N ASN A 57 6.30 -12.69 8.23
CA ASN A 57 6.69 -12.86 6.83
C ASN A 57 8.20 -12.65 6.66
N LEU A 58 9.05 -13.40 7.37
CA LEU A 58 10.48 -13.47 7.04
C LEU A 58 10.61 -13.90 5.57
N LYS A 59 10.77 -12.92 4.67
CA LYS A 59 10.36 -13.00 3.25
C LYS A 59 10.75 -14.30 2.54
N GLU A 60 12.00 -14.73 2.68
CA GLU A 60 12.43 -15.96 2.01
C GLU A 60 11.80 -17.22 2.59
N LYS A 61 11.58 -17.29 3.91
CA LYS A 61 10.96 -18.45 4.57
C LYS A 61 9.47 -18.53 4.25
N ILE A 62 8.75 -17.43 4.36
CA ILE A 62 7.32 -17.42 4.08
C ILE A 62 7.03 -17.64 2.60
N ASN A 63 7.82 -17.03 1.69
CA ASN A 63 7.61 -17.24 0.26
C ASN A 63 7.82 -18.70 -0.11
N LYS A 64 8.91 -19.32 0.37
CA LYS A 64 9.16 -20.76 0.16
C LYS A 64 8.03 -21.61 0.73
N LYS A 65 7.55 -21.30 1.95
CA LYS A 65 6.44 -22.02 2.58
C LYS A 65 5.17 -21.95 1.73
N LEU A 66 4.73 -20.74 1.37
CA LEU A 66 3.52 -20.54 0.58
C LEU A 66 3.62 -21.15 -0.83
N MET A 67 4.80 -21.05 -1.46
CA MET A 67 5.04 -21.69 -2.75
C MET A 67 4.89 -23.21 -2.68
N LEU A 68 5.42 -23.85 -1.63
CA LEU A 68 5.29 -25.29 -1.44
C LEU A 68 3.85 -25.71 -1.08
N GLU A 69 3.24 -25.03 -0.11
CA GLU A 69 1.92 -25.37 0.42
C GLU A 69 0.81 -25.21 -0.62
N TYR A 70 0.87 -24.16 -1.43
CA TYR A 70 -0.14 -23.86 -2.45
C TYR A 70 0.30 -24.23 -3.87
N SER A 71 1.43 -24.94 -4.02
CA SER A 71 2.00 -25.33 -5.32
C SER A 71 2.15 -24.18 -6.31
N LEU A 72 2.64 -23.03 -5.82
CA LEU A 72 2.78 -21.79 -6.59
C LEU A 72 4.22 -21.58 -7.07
N GLY A 73 4.37 -21.08 -8.30
CA GLY A 73 5.60 -20.45 -8.74
C GLY A 73 5.85 -19.10 -8.06
N PHE A 74 7.10 -18.64 -8.06
CA PHE A 74 7.47 -17.33 -7.49
C PHE A 74 6.64 -16.18 -8.08
N ARG A 75 6.47 -16.19 -9.41
CA ARG A 75 5.66 -15.18 -10.13
C ARG A 75 4.19 -15.22 -9.72
N GLU A 76 3.63 -16.40 -9.47
CA GLU A 76 2.23 -16.54 -9.07
C GLU A 76 2.03 -16.04 -7.64
N LEU A 77 2.96 -16.34 -6.73
CA LEU A 77 2.97 -15.77 -5.39
C LEU A 77 3.01 -14.24 -5.43
N GLU A 78 3.91 -13.66 -6.24
CA GLU A 78 3.96 -12.20 -6.42
C GLU A 78 2.64 -11.63 -6.96
N ILE A 79 2.03 -12.28 -7.95
CA ILE A 79 0.71 -11.87 -8.49
C ILE A 79 -0.36 -11.91 -7.39
N ASN A 80 -0.38 -12.95 -6.56
CA ASN A 80 -1.33 -13.07 -5.47
C ASN A 80 -1.16 -11.97 -4.42
N ILE A 81 0.08 -11.66 -4.04
CA ILE A 81 0.37 -10.56 -3.10
C ILE A 81 -0.07 -9.21 -3.70
N LYS A 82 0.20 -8.95 -4.98
CA LYS A 82 -0.24 -7.74 -5.68
C LYS A 82 -1.77 -7.62 -5.69
N LYS A 83 -2.48 -8.73 -5.93
CA LYS A 83 -3.95 -8.78 -5.88
C LYS A 83 -4.49 -8.49 -4.48
N ILE A 84 -3.85 -9.01 -3.43
CA ILE A 84 -4.23 -8.73 -2.03
C ILE A 84 -4.17 -7.22 -1.77
N PHE A 85 -3.06 -6.55 -2.08
CA PHE A 85 -2.95 -5.09 -1.89
C PHE A 85 -3.96 -4.31 -2.74
N GLY A 86 -4.12 -4.67 -4.01
CA GLY A 86 -5.07 -4.01 -4.90
C GLY A 86 -6.51 -4.13 -4.41
N GLU A 87 -6.92 -5.32 -4.00
CA GLU A 87 -8.26 -5.59 -3.45
C GLU A 87 -8.50 -4.81 -2.16
N MET A 88 -7.52 -4.76 -1.26
CA MET A 88 -7.62 -3.99 -0.02
C MET A 88 -7.80 -2.50 -0.29
N VAL A 89 -6.93 -1.91 -1.11
CA VAL A 89 -6.99 -0.48 -1.42
C VAL A 89 -8.30 -0.13 -2.12
N LEU A 90 -8.75 -0.94 -3.08
CA LEU A 90 -10.04 -0.77 -3.74
C LEU A 90 -11.18 -0.73 -2.73
N LYS A 91 -11.29 -1.74 -1.86
CA LYS A 91 -12.39 -1.83 -0.88
C LYS A 91 -12.33 -0.70 0.15
N ILE A 92 -11.15 -0.29 0.57
CA ILE A 92 -10.98 0.84 1.50
C ILE A 92 -11.40 2.16 0.83
N LEU A 93 -10.95 2.44 -0.39
CA LEU A 93 -11.32 3.65 -1.13
C LEU A 93 -12.82 3.71 -1.45
N GLN A 94 -13.44 2.58 -1.78
CA GLN A 94 -14.89 2.50 -2.03
C GLN A 94 -15.72 2.90 -0.81
N ASN A 95 -15.20 2.72 0.39
CA ASN A 95 -15.92 2.88 1.66
C ASN A 95 -15.34 4.02 2.53
N SER A 96 -14.55 4.93 1.95
CA SER A 96 -13.94 6.05 2.68
C SER A 96 -13.74 7.31 1.83
N HIS A 97 -13.35 8.39 2.50
CA HIS A 97 -13.03 9.69 1.89
C HIS A 97 -11.53 9.86 1.56
N LEU A 98 -10.73 8.80 1.65
CA LEU A 98 -9.30 8.89 1.33
C LEU A 98 -9.08 9.21 -0.15
N ARG A 99 -8.25 10.21 -0.44
CA ARG A 99 -7.92 10.65 -1.80
C ARG A 99 -6.42 10.80 -2.06
N ASN A 100 -5.59 10.32 -1.14
CA ASN A 100 -4.14 10.41 -1.24
C ASN A 100 -3.52 9.04 -0.95
N LEU A 101 -2.74 8.50 -1.88
CA LEU A 101 -2.04 7.23 -1.76
C LEU A 101 -0.53 7.44 -1.86
N ILE A 102 0.23 6.81 -0.96
CA ILE A 102 1.67 6.62 -1.10
C ILE A 102 1.90 5.13 -1.33
N LEU A 103 2.41 4.77 -2.50
CA LEU A 103 2.63 3.39 -2.92
C LEU A 103 4.14 3.12 -3.02
N THR A 104 4.64 2.16 -2.22
CA THR A 104 6.05 1.78 -2.26
C THR A 104 6.26 0.40 -2.87
N GLY A 105 7.17 0.33 -3.85
CA GLY A 105 7.41 -0.85 -4.69
C GLY A 105 6.58 -0.81 -5.97
N GLY A 106 7.23 -1.03 -7.12
CA GLY A 106 6.56 -0.94 -8.43
C GLY A 106 5.44 -1.95 -8.60
N ASP A 107 5.61 -3.15 -8.04
CA ASP A 107 4.61 -4.21 -8.08
C ASP A 107 3.33 -3.90 -7.31
N VAL A 108 3.47 -3.33 -6.12
CA VAL A 108 2.32 -2.88 -5.31
C VAL A 108 1.61 -1.75 -6.04
N ALA A 109 2.36 -0.76 -6.53
CA ALA A 109 1.80 0.36 -7.29
C ALA A 109 1.01 -0.13 -8.50
N LEU A 110 1.59 -1.03 -9.30
CA LEU A 110 0.93 -1.61 -10.47
C LEU A 110 -0.31 -2.45 -10.09
N GLY A 111 -0.23 -3.25 -9.02
CA GLY A 111 -1.36 -4.05 -8.54
C GLY A 111 -2.53 -3.18 -8.08
N VAL A 112 -2.25 -2.10 -7.37
CA VAL A 112 -3.26 -1.12 -6.93
C VAL A 112 -3.87 -0.40 -8.12
N CYS A 113 -3.07 0.14 -9.05
CA CYS A 113 -3.60 0.82 -10.24
C CYS A 113 -4.51 -0.11 -11.05
N LYS A 114 -4.10 -1.38 -11.26
CA LYS A 114 -4.93 -2.36 -11.96
C LYS A 114 -6.25 -2.65 -11.25
N ALA A 115 -6.24 -2.79 -9.91
CA ALA A 115 -7.45 -3.05 -9.14
C ALA A 115 -8.42 -1.85 -9.13
N LEU A 116 -7.90 -0.64 -9.26
CA LEU A 116 -8.67 0.60 -9.35
C LEU A 116 -9.09 0.96 -10.79
N ASP A 117 -8.76 0.13 -11.78
CA ASP A 117 -8.97 0.38 -13.21
C ASP A 117 -8.31 1.69 -13.71
N ILE A 118 -7.15 2.02 -13.12
CA ILE A 118 -6.36 3.19 -13.49
C ILE A 118 -5.40 2.79 -14.61
N SER A 119 -5.69 3.29 -15.82
CA SER A 119 -4.84 3.10 -17.00
C SER A 119 -3.81 4.21 -17.18
N ASN A 120 -4.05 5.40 -16.64
CA ASN A 120 -3.21 6.59 -16.83
C ASN A 120 -3.06 7.39 -15.54
N LEU A 121 -1.87 7.96 -15.36
CA LEU A 121 -1.52 8.88 -14.29
C LEU A 121 -0.97 10.16 -14.92
N THR A 122 -1.52 11.32 -14.53
CA THR A 122 -0.95 12.62 -14.91
C THR A 122 0.06 13.02 -13.86
N ILE A 123 1.33 13.14 -14.22
CA ILE A 123 2.38 13.63 -13.31
C ILE A 123 2.18 15.14 -13.12
N LEU A 124 2.09 15.57 -11.87
CA LEU A 124 1.98 16.97 -11.50
C LEU A 124 3.34 17.56 -11.12
N ASP A 125 4.11 16.85 -10.30
CA ASP A 125 5.40 17.32 -9.78
C ASP A 125 6.28 16.15 -9.31
N GLU A 126 7.52 16.45 -8.93
CA GLU A 126 8.45 15.59 -8.22
C GLU A 126 8.62 16.07 -6.77
N LEU A 127 7.92 15.43 -5.82
CA LEU A 127 7.97 15.85 -4.43
C LEU A 127 9.33 15.57 -3.79
N LEU A 128 9.96 14.46 -4.11
CA LEU A 128 11.33 14.19 -3.70
C LEU A 128 12.05 13.55 -4.90
N PRO A 129 13.39 13.63 -4.98
CA PRO A 129 14.14 13.01 -6.08
C PRO A 129 13.70 11.56 -6.28
N GLY A 130 13.24 11.19 -7.47
CA GLY A 130 12.72 9.87 -7.84
C GLY A 130 11.33 9.52 -7.29
N ILE A 131 10.57 10.48 -6.75
CA ILE A 131 9.23 10.28 -6.18
C ILE A 131 8.23 11.27 -6.81
N PRO A 132 7.55 10.88 -7.91
CA PRO A 132 6.55 11.72 -8.54
C PRO A 132 5.27 11.80 -7.70
N LEU A 133 4.65 12.97 -7.72
CA LEU A 133 3.22 13.17 -7.43
C LEU A 133 2.46 13.09 -8.75
N SER A 134 1.50 12.18 -8.81
CA SER A 134 0.57 12.06 -9.91
C SER A 134 -0.87 12.19 -9.44
N ILE A 135 -1.75 12.57 -10.36
CA ILE A 135 -3.19 12.61 -10.17
C ILE A 135 -3.90 11.74 -11.21
N THR A 136 -5.04 11.19 -10.80
CA THR A 136 -5.99 10.53 -11.69
C THR A 136 -7.42 10.75 -11.19
N ARG A 137 -8.43 10.26 -11.91
CA ARG A 137 -9.81 10.25 -11.44
C ARG A 137 -10.17 8.86 -10.97
N TYR A 138 -10.60 8.74 -9.71
CA TYR A 138 -11.24 7.54 -9.21
C TYR A 138 -12.73 7.82 -9.05
N LYS A 139 -13.55 7.23 -9.92
CA LYS A 139 -14.95 7.65 -10.10
C LYS A 139 -15.00 9.14 -10.49
N SER A 140 -15.73 9.95 -9.73
CA SER A 140 -15.87 11.40 -9.97
C SER A 140 -14.86 12.26 -9.20
N ASP A 141 -14.02 11.66 -8.35
CA ASP A 141 -13.13 12.40 -7.45
C ASP A 141 -11.66 12.33 -7.91
N PRO A 142 -10.88 13.39 -7.67
CA PRO A 142 -9.43 13.35 -7.85
C PRO A 142 -8.78 12.39 -6.85
N LEU A 143 -7.80 11.62 -7.31
CA LEU A 143 -7.00 10.72 -6.49
C LEU A 143 -5.51 11.02 -6.71
N ASN A 144 -4.86 11.49 -5.66
CA ASN A 144 -3.42 11.71 -5.64
C ASN A 144 -2.69 10.39 -5.39
N ILE A 145 -1.67 10.11 -6.19
CA ILE A 145 -0.84 8.92 -6.10
C ILE A 145 0.63 9.34 -6.14
N MET A 146 1.33 9.06 -5.06
CA MET A 146 2.79 9.18 -4.97
C MET A 146 3.39 7.78 -5.04
N THR A 147 4.34 7.56 -5.96
CA THR A 147 4.99 6.26 -6.11
C THR A 147 6.47 6.34 -5.75
N LYS A 148 6.97 5.34 -5.02
CA LYS A 148 8.38 5.24 -4.65
C LYS A 148 8.89 3.83 -4.93
N ALA A 149 10.03 3.72 -5.62
CA ALA A 149 10.70 2.42 -5.79
C ALA A 149 11.02 1.76 -4.43
N GLY A 150 11.02 0.42 -4.42
CA GLY A 150 11.43 -0.34 -3.23
C GLY A 150 12.90 -0.09 -2.90
N GLY A 151 13.24 0.05 -1.62
CA GLY A 151 14.62 0.30 -1.19
C GLY A 151 15.18 1.69 -1.48
N PHE A 152 14.45 2.54 -2.22
CA PHE A 152 14.88 3.89 -2.55
C PHE A 152 14.63 4.89 -1.40
N GLY A 153 15.54 5.86 -1.24
CA GLY A 153 15.47 6.92 -0.24
C GLY A 153 16.10 6.58 1.12
N GLN A 154 16.27 7.61 1.97
CA GLN A 154 16.75 7.51 3.36
C GLN A 154 15.63 7.15 4.35
N ALA A 155 15.97 6.87 5.61
CA ALA A 155 15.02 6.48 6.66
C ALA A 155 13.86 7.48 6.84
N ASP A 156 14.10 8.78 6.62
CA ASP A 156 13.10 9.84 6.79
C ASP A 156 12.28 10.16 5.53
N THR A 157 12.50 9.44 4.42
CA THR A 157 11.91 9.76 3.11
C THR A 157 10.38 9.83 3.13
N LEU A 158 9.72 8.85 3.75
CA LEU A 158 8.26 8.82 3.80
C LEU A 158 7.69 9.98 4.64
N TYR A 159 8.37 10.34 5.72
CA TYR A 159 7.98 11.47 6.57
C TYR A 159 8.12 12.79 5.80
N LYS A 160 9.27 13.00 5.14
CA LYS A 160 9.50 14.17 4.28
C LYS A 160 8.48 14.26 3.14
N LEU A 161 8.13 13.13 2.53
CA LEU A 161 7.13 13.06 1.46
C LEU A 161 5.76 13.53 1.95
N MET A 162 5.30 13.01 3.10
CA MET A 162 4.02 13.44 3.70
C MET A 162 4.04 14.93 4.08
N ALA A 163 5.15 15.41 4.65
CA ALA A 163 5.29 16.82 5.01
C ALA A 163 5.27 17.73 3.78
N LYS A 164 5.95 17.35 2.69
CA LYS A 164 5.97 18.13 1.45
C LYS A 164 4.62 18.12 0.77
N PHE A 165 3.95 16.95 0.70
CA PHE A 165 2.62 16.83 0.14
C PHE A 165 1.57 17.63 0.92
N LYS A 166 1.65 17.67 2.26
CA LYS A 166 0.73 18.46 3.09
C LYS A 166 0.80 19.96 2.79
N ASN A 167 1.96 20.46 2.38
CA ASN A 167 2.19 21.86 2.04
C ASN A 167 2.20 22.08 0.51
N TYR A 168 1.72 21.12 -0.27
CA TYR A 168 1.65 21.24 -1.72
C TYR A 168 0.41 22.07 -2.07
N GLU A 169 0.63 23.24 -2.64
CA GLU A 169 -0.40 24.07 -3.27
C GLU A 169 -0.22 23.96 -4.79
N GLU A 170 -1.31 23.71 -5.52
CA GLU A 170 -1.35 23.71 -6.99
C GLU A 170 -1.20 25.12 -7.57
#